data_AF-A0A103EAW5-F1
#
_entry.id   AF-A0A103EAW5-F1
#
_cell.length_a   1.000
_cell.length_b   1.000
_cell.length_c   1.000
_cell.angle_alpha   90.00
_cell.angle_beta   90.00
_cell.angle_gamma   90.00
#
_symmetry.space_group_name_H-M   'P 1'
#
loop_
_entity.id
_entity.type
_entity.pdbx_description
1 polymer ?
#
loop_
_entity_poly.entity_id
_entity_poly.type
_entity_poly.pdbx_seq_one_letter_code
_entity_poly.pdbx_strand_id
1 'polypeptide(L)'
;MEDSQPITQQIEAVLSQFWDDNAIPVDSSADETLEYMAPLDSMSAVEVLTHLDEIVGKELDAGSVIRKGGYDSKEQFISDVTTKVLAHIGTEVT
;
A
#
# COMPACT_ATOMS: atom_id res chain seq x y z
N MET A 1 -19.11 20.23 -9.56
CA MET A 1 -18.03 19.84 -8.63
C MET A 1 -17.65 18.44 -9.06
N GLU A 2 -16.79 18.35 -10.07
CA GLU A 2 -16.24 17.07 -10.53
C GLU A 2 -14.94 16.87 -9.76
N ASP A 3 -15.09 16.47 -8.49
CA ASP A 3 -13.99 16.04 -7.65
C ASP A 3 -13.60 14.62 -8.03
N SER A 4 -13.06 14.46 -9.25
CA SER A 4 -12.31 13.26 -9.60
C SER A 4 -10.98 13.34 -8.85
N GLN A 5 -10.93 12.77 -7.65
CA GLN A 5 -9.70 12.70 -6.87
C GLN A 5 -8.58 12.06 -7.71
N PRO A 6 -7.34 12.62 -7.70
CA PRO A 6 -6.23 12.05 -8.43
C PRO A 6 -6.02 10.58 -8.06
N ILE A 7 -5.69 9.74 -9.05
CA ILE A 7 -5.47 8.29 -8.89
C ILE A 7 -4.53 7.99 -7.69
N THR A 8 -3.51 8.83 -7.49
CA THR A 8 -2.61 8.77 -6.35
C THR A 8 -3.34 8.80 -4.99
N GLN A 9 -4.29 9.71 -4.79
CA GLN A 9 -5.05 9.78 -3.54
C GLN A 9 -5.95 8.56 -3.33
N GLN A 10 -6.49 7.98 -4.40
CA GLN A 10 -7.30 6.78 -4.32
C GLN A 10 -6.44 5.57 -3.91
N ILE A 11 -5.25 5.44 -4.50
CA ILE A 11 -4.26 4.42 -4.13
C ILE A 11 -3.86 4.58 -2.67
N GLU A 12 -3.46 5.78 -2.24
CA GLU A 12 -3.06 6.06 -0.87
C GLU A 12 -4.16 5.74 0.15
N ALA A 13 -5.42 6.06 -0.18
CA ALA A 13 -6.57 5.76 0.67
C ALA A 13 -6.78 4.24 0.83
N VAL A 14 -6.71 3.48 -0.26
CA VAL A 14 -6.84 2.01 -0.22
C VAL A 14 -5.70 1.38 0.57
N LEU A 15 -4.46 1.80 0.33
CA LEU A 15 -3.29 1.31 1.06
C LEU A 15 -3.36 1.64 2.55
N SER A 16 -3.83 2.85 2.87
CA SER A 16 -4.00 3.29 4.26
C SER A 16 -5.05 2.46 4.99
N GLN A 17 -6.20 2.20 4.35
CA GLN A 17 -7.26 1.38 4.91
C GLN A 17 -6.81 -0.07 5.06
N PHE A 18 -6.18 -0.63 4.03
CA PHE A 18 -5.65 -1.98 4.06
C PHE A 18 -4.64 -2.18 5.19
N TRP A 19 -3.74 -1.20 5.41
CA TRP A 19 -2.83 -1.23 6.55
C TRP A 19 -3.57 -1.21 7.88
N ASP A 20 -4.61 -0.39 8.02
CA ASP A 20 -5.40 -0.32 9.25
C ASP A 20 -6.11 -1.65 9.58
N ASP A 21 -6.64 -2.32 8.55
CA ASP A 21 -7.33 -3.61 8.67
C ASP A 21 -6.37 -4.81 8.89
N ASN A 22 -5.15 -4.75 8.35
CA ASN A 22 -4.23 -5.90 8.30
C ASN A 22 -3.00 -5.76 9.19
N ALA A 23 -2.62 -4.56 9.62
CA ALA A 23 -1.49 -4.38 10.50
C ALA A 23 -1.85 -4.89 11.90
N ILE A 24 -1.22 -6.00 12.29
CA ILE A 24 -1.35 -6.51 13.66
C ILE A 24 -0.51 -5.59 14.56
N PRO A 25 -1.11 -4.95 15.58
CA PRO A 25 -0.33 -4.23 16.57
C PRO A 25 0.56 -5.23 17.30
N VAL A 26 1.88 -5.10 17.14
CA VAL A 26 2.82 -5.86 17.95
C VAL A 26 2.77 -5.23 19.34
N ASP A 27 2.17 -5.92 20.29
CA ASP A 27 2.04 -5.51 21.69
C ASP A 27 3.44 -5.52 22.33
N SER A 28 4.22 -4.47 22.05
CA SER A 28 5.49 -4.19 22.71
C SER A 28 5.15 -3.31 23.90
N SER A 29 4.99 -3.95 25.06
CA SER A 29 4.77 -3.34 26.35
C SER A 29 5.44 -1.97 26.51
N ALA A 30 4.61 -0.94 26.65
CA ALA A 30 4.90 0.36 27.27
C ALA A 30 6.13 1.13 26.74
N ASP A 31 6.05 1.66 25.51
CA ASP A 31 6.61 2.99 25.17
C ASP A 31 6.00 3.44 23.82
N GLU A 32 5.79 4.74 23.64
CA GLU A 32 4.89 5.36 22.65
C GLU A 32 5.36 5.30 21.18
N THR A 33 5.76 4.15 20.66
CA THR A 33 5.99 3.98 19.22
C THR A 33 5.57 2.58 18.80
N LEU A 34 4.37 2.48 18.22
CA LEU A 34 3.88 1.24 17.62
C LEU A 34 4.75 0.93 16.40
N GLU A 35 5.76 0.07 16.57
CA GLU A 35 6.48 -0.55 15.46
C GLU A 35 5.54 -1.56 14.79
N TYR A 36 4.89 -1.11 13.72
CA TYR A 36 4.05 -1.94 12.88
C TYR A 36 4.93 -2.81 11.98
N MET A 37 5.43 -3.91 12.51
CA MET A 37 5.95 -4.98 11.67
C MET A 37 4.73 -5.67 11.02
N ALA A 38 4.29 -5.19 9.86
CA ALA A 38 3.25 -5.89 9.10
C ALA A 38 3.93 -7.04 8.35
N PRO A 39 3.78 -8.32 8.77
CA PRO A 39 3.91 -9.40 7.82
C PRO A 39 2.74 -9.21 6.86
N LEU A 40 3.01 -8.57 5.72
CA LEU A 40 2.13 -8.67 4.57
C LEU A 40 2.20 -10.13 4.14
N ASP A 41 1.40 -10.96 4.79
CA ASP A 41 1.24 -12.34 4.42
C ASP A 41 0.87 -12.36 2.93
N SER A 42 1.45 -13.30 2.18
CA SER A 42 1.36 -13.29 0.71
C SER A 42 -0.09 -13.34 0.21
N MET A 43 -1.04 -13.71 1.07
CA MET A 43 -2.47 -13.69 0.81
C MET A 43 -3.05 -12.26 0.85
N SER A 44 -2.76 -11.48 1.90
CA SER A 44 -3.21 -10.09 2.07
C SER A 44 -2.63 -9.17 0.99
N ALA A 45 -1.39 -9.43 0.58
CA ALA A 45 -0.72 -8.69 -0.49
C ALA A 45 -1.44 -8.83 -1.84
N VAL A 46 -2.05 -9.98 -2.14
CA VAL A 46 -2.79 -10.20 -3.39
C VAL A 46 -4.14 -9.46 -3.37
N GLU A 47 -4.81 -9.41 -2.21
CA GLU A 47 -6.10 -8.72 -2.07
C GLU A 47 -5.97 -7.21 -2.27
N VAL A 48 -4.95 -6.58 -1.71
CA VAL A 48 -4.73 -5.14 -1.91
C VAL A 48 -4.37 -4.83 -3.36
N LEU A 49 -3.56 -5.68 -4.02
CA LEU A 49 -3.21 -5.49 -5.42
C LEU A 49 -4.44 -5.61 -6.33
N THR A 50 -5.34 -6.54 -6.04
CA THR A 50 -6.59 -6.69 -6.80
C THR A 50 -7.42 -5.40 -6.77
N HIS A 51 -7.54 -4.73 -5.61
CA HIS A 51 -8.21 -3.43 -5.54
C HIS A 51 -7.47 -2.32 -6.28
N LEU A 52 -6.13 -2.34 -6.23
CA LEU A 52 -5.32 -1.37 -6.98
C LEU A 52 -5.46 -1.57 -8.49
N ASP A 53 -5.54 -2.82 -8.96
CA ASP A 53 -5.77 -3.18 -10.36
C ASP A 53 -7.09 -2.59 -10.88
N GLU A 54 -8.15 -2.62 -10.06
CA GLU A 54 -9.44 -2.01 -10.39
C GLU A 54 -9.34 -0.48 -10.51
N ILE A 55 -8.55 0.16 -9.65
CA ILE A 55 -8.33 1.62 -9.69
C ILE A 55 -7.53 2.03 -10.93
N VAL A 56 -6.46 1.29 -11.24
CA VAL A 56 -5.56 1.65 -12.34
C VAL A 56 -5.94 1.04 -13.69
N GLY A 57 -6.88 0.09 -13.69
CA GLY A 57 -7.31 -0.63 -14.88
C GLY A 57 -6.22 -1.49 -15.53
N LYS A 58 -5.21 -1.90 -14.76
CA LYS A 58 -4.06 -2.71 -15.22
C LYS A 58 -3.68 -3.71 -14.13
N GLU A 59 -3.25 -4.89 -14.54
CA GLU A 59 -2.78 -5.94 -13.63
C GLU A 59 -1.41 -5.56 -13.05
N LEU A 60 -1.31 -5.47 -11.72
CA LEU A 60 -0.09 -5.15 -10.99
C LEU A 60 0.61 -6.43 -10.55
N ASP A 61 1.90 -6.54 -10.88
CA ASP A 61 2.71 -7.67 -10.42
C ASP A 61 3.11 -7.49 -8.94
N ALA A 62 2.66 -8.41 -8.09
CA ALA A 62 2.95 -8.41 -6.66
C ALA A 62 4.44 -8.39 -6.34
N GLY A 63 5.26 -9.09 -7.14
CA GLY A 63 6.71 -9.12 -6.94
C GLY A 63 7.41 -7.80 -7.32
N SER A 64 6.80 -7.02 -8.20
CA SER A 64 7.27 -5.69 -8.60
C SER A 64 6.82 -4.62 -7.60
N VAL A 65 5.56 -4.70 -7.15
CA VAL A 65 4.93 -3.70 -6.29
C VAL A 65 5.28 -3.89 -4.81
N ILE A 66 5.20 -5.11 -4.29
CA ILE A 66 5.42 -5.39 -2.86
C ILE A 66 6.89 -5.71 -2.59
N ARG A 67 7.48 -5.04 -1.59
CA ARG A 67 8.86 -5.26 -1.17
C ARG A 67 8.97 -6.56 -0.37
N LYS A 68 9.94 -7.41 -0.72
CA LYS A 68 10.33 -8.57 0.09
C LYS A 68 11.06 -8.10 1.35
N GLY A 69 10.50 -8.41 2.52
CA GLY A 69 11.03 -8.00 3.82
C GLY A 69 10.07 -7.19 4.68
N GLY A 70 8.87 -6.87 4.17
CA GLY A 70 7.90 -6.04 4.88
C GLY A 70 8.24 -4.56 4.81
N TYR A 71 7.55 -3.79 5.65
CA TYR A 71 7.67 -2.34 5.74
C TYR A 71 7.81 -1.95 7.21
N ASP A 72 8.61 -0.91 7.46
CA ASP A 72 8.91 -0.37 8.78
C ASP A 72 7.73 0.45 9.33
N SER A 73 6.99 1.15 8.45
CA SER A 73 5.88 2.03 8.82
C SER A 73 4.79 2.09 7.75
N LYS A 74 3.58 2.48 8.16
CA LYS A 74 2.43 2.76 7.27
C LYS A 74 2.78 3.74 6.16
N GLU A 75 3.45 4.84 6.50
CA GLU A 75 3.83 5.87 5.51
C GLU A 75 4.82 5.33 4.48
N GLN A 76 5.77 4.50 4.92
CA GLN A 76 6.73 3.85 4.02
C GLN A 76 5.99 2.89 3.07
N PHE A 77 5.08 2.06 3.60
CA PHE A 77 4.25 1.18 2.79
C PHE A 77 3.45 1.94 1.72
N ILE A 78 2.70 2.96 2.15
CA ILE A 78 1.87 3.77 1.25
C ILE A 78 2.76 4.42 0.18
N SER A 79 3.87 5.05 0.57
CA SER A 79 4.75 5.78 -0.35
C SER A 79 5.44 4.85 -1.37
N ASP A 80 6.03 3.74 -0.92
CA ASP A 80 6.74 2.81 -1.81
C ASP A 80 5.78 2.15 -2.81
N VAL A 81 4.64 1.66 -2.31
CA VAL A 81 3.65 0.97 -3.15
C VAL A 81 3.01 1.94 -4.13
N THR A 82 2.62 3.14 -3.70
CA THR A 82 2.08 4.18 -4.58
C THR A 82 3.06 4.54 -5.68
N THR A 83 4.33 4.76 -5.34
CA THR A 83 5.37 5.09 -6.31
C THR A 83 5.53 4.00 -7.37
N LYS A 84 5.56 2.73 -6.95
CA LYS A 84 5.69 1.59 -7.85
C LYS A 84 4.47 1.39 -8.74
N VAL A 85 3.27 1.57 -8.20
CA VAL A 85 2.02 1.50 -8.96
C VAL A 85 1.98 2.60 -10.03
N LEU A 86 2.31 3.85 -9.66
CA LEU A 86 2.37 4.98 -10.60
C LEU A 86 3.42 4.74 -11.70
N ALA A 87 4.60 4.24 -11.34
CA ALA A 87 5.64 3.86 -12.29
C ALA A 87 5.16 2.74 -13.23
N HIS A 88 4.41 1.76 -12.72
CA HIS A 88 3.89 0.64 -13.51
C HIS A 88 2.87 1.09 -14.56
N ILE A 89 1.99 2.03 -14.21
CA ILE A 89 0.93 2.49 -15.11
C ILE A 89 1.46 3.48 -16.16
N GLY A 90 2.72 3.90 -16.05
CA GLY A 90 3.35 4.88 -16.95
C GLY A 90 2.91 6.31 -16.66
N THR A 91 2.39 6.58 -15.46
CA THR A 91 2.27 7.95 -14.97
C THR A 91 3.68 8.41 -14.63
N GLU A 92 4.38 8.92 -15.64
CA GLU A 92 5.65 9.61 -15.45
C GLU A 92 5.41 10.72 -14.43
N VAL A 93 5.91 10.53 -13.21
CA VAL A 93 6.07 11.63 -12.24
C VAL A 93 7.15 12.52 -12.84
N THR A 94 6.73 13.42 -13.74
CA THR A 94 7.58 14.42 -14.38
C THR A 94 7.71 15.63 -13.48
#